data_AF-A0A945K2W9-F1
#
_entry.id   AF-A0A945K2W9-F1
#
_cell.length_a   1.000
_cell.length_b   1.000
_cell.length_c   1.000
_cell.angle_alpha   90.00
_cell.angle_beta   90.00
_cell.angle_gamma   90.00
#
_symmetry.space_group_name_H-M   'P 1'
#
loop_
_entity.id
_entity.type
_entity.pdbx_description
1 polymer ?
#
loop_
_entity_poly.entity_id
_entity_poly.type
_entity_poly.pdbx_seq_one_letter_code
_entity_poly.pdbx_strand_id
1 'polypeptide(L)'
;MRCLVRPRVWLLVSVLLTLTCVARVQADAFSAMEMEDPELVLDASIHVHTQYSTGRSALADVVDDARRLGIDVVVITDDDLLEVSYGIAPWRNLLRVTRSYRSLLGSDTLDEYLTEIRRLDALHDDIIVIDGVESAPFYHWDVDVFNQRATVGGWNKHLLAVGLDNADAYRHLPILGGDGNWLPGRRWLLLWPIAGLLWAALLGSNRKRLRSVVIIICCLFLGDSLVSGLRLPRFQPYDAAVESAVFNAYFDAVNQSGGLSFWAHPEAASTIPPLQVFGGVATVASQTRPHAQDLLETSGYTGFAALYADHITATEPDQQWDQTLSAYLRGERQRPVWGTGEIDYHENVTGNRLHDILTVLRVKARSRGGVLQALRDGGSYAVRGGDDRLRLTRFQIQSAGGAVAKSGQVLTTDQEARVLVDLDKVNGVRERVEVRLIRGDRDQAQIVARLEGVTPLQMAHIDALQNGETGYYRVMARTGTSTLTSNPIFVTNTTRPTGQ
;
A
#
# COMPACT_ATOMS: atom_id res chain seq x y z
N MET A 1 6.19 78.75 -52.12
CA MET A 1 5.00 78.71 -51.24
C MET A 1 5.21 77.63 -50.20
N ARG A 2 5.18 78.02 -48.91
CA ARG A 2 5.29 77.14 -47.75
C ARG A 2 4.02 76.30 -47.63
N CYS A 3 4.14 74.99 -47.40
CA CYS A 3 3.05 74.18 -46.85
C CYS A 3 3.58 73.39 -45.65
N LEU A 4 3.18 73.84 -44.46
CA LEU A 4 3.41 73.25 -43.15
C LEU A 4 2.26 72.28 -42.85
N VAL A 5 2.53 70.98 -42.73
CA VAL A 5 1.62 70.04 -42.04
C VAL A 5 2.41 69.05 -41.16
N ARG A 6 2.57 69.47 -39.90
CA ARG A 6 2.55 68.77 -38.60
C ARG A 6 3.16 67.34 -38.43
N PRO A 7 4.23 67.21 -37.60
CA PRO A 7 4.69 65.95 -37.03
C PRO A 7 4.03 65.76 -35.64
N ARG A 8 2.75 65.37 -35.58
CA ARG A 8 2.10 65.07 -34.28
C ARG A 8 1.22 63.82 -34.27
N VAL A 9 0.95 63.21 -35.42
CA VAL A 9 0.03 62.06 -35.51
C VAL A 9 0.75 60.72 -35.32
N TRP A 10 2.02 60.61 -35.72
CA TRP A 10 2.76 59.34 -35.65
C TRP A 10 3.28 58.98 -34.25
N LEU A 11 3.52 59.96 -33.37
CA LEU A 11 3.94 59.67 -31.98
C LEU A 11 2.76 59.21 -31.10
N LEU A 12 1.55 59.71 -31.36
CA LEU A 12 0.35 59.37 -30.58
C LEU A 12 -0.16 57.95 -30.88
N VAL A 13 0.00 57.46 -32.12
CA VAL A 13 -0.42 56.10 -32.50
C VAL A 13 0.55 55.05 -31.93
N SER A 14 1.86 55.31 -31.91
CA SER A 14 2.84 54.38 -31.34
C SER A 14 2.79 54.29 -29.81
N VAL A 15 2.44 55.38 -29.12
CA VAL A 15 2.26 55.37 -27.65
C VAL A 15 0.95 54.69 -27.25
N LEU A 16 -0.14 54.83 -28.03
CA LEU A 16 -1.39 54.12 -27.75
C LEU A 16 -1.27 52.60 -27.97
N LEU A 17 -0.57 52.16 -29.02
CA LEU A 17 -0.35 50.74 -29.31
C LEU A 17 0.54 50.05 -28.28
N THR A 18 1.56 50.74 -27.76
CA THR A 18 2.43 50.22 -26.69
C THR A 18 1.71 50.17 -25.34
N LEU A 19 0.86 51.16 -25.01
CA LEU A 19 0.03 51.12 -23.80
C LEU A 19 -1.05 50.02 -23.83
N THR A 20 -1.66 49.72 -24.99
CA THR A 20 -2.61 48.60 -25.10
C THR A 20 -1.93 47.22 -25.08
N CYS A 21 -0.69 47.10 -25.57
CA CYS A 21 0.07 45.84 -25.47
C CYS A 21 0.54 45.60 -24.03
N VAL A 22 1.01 46.62 -23.30
CA VAL A 22 1.42 46.46 -21.90
C VAL A 22 0.20 46.22 -20.99
N ALA A 23 -0.94 46.85 -21.26
CA ALA A 23 -2.18 46.59 -20.51
C ALA A 23 -2.79 45.20 -20.78
N ARG A 24 -2.67 44.65 -22.00
CA ARG A 24 -3.08 43.26 -22.28
C ARG A 24 -2.12 42.23 -21.70
N VAL A 25 -0.81 42.47 -21.76
CA VAL A 25 0.20 41.59 -21.14
C VAL A 25 0.10 41.61 -19.60
N GLN A 26 -0.30 42.74 -18.99
CA GLN A 26 -0.57 42.80 -17.54
C GLN A 26 -1.95 42.27 -17.13
N ALA A 27 -2.97 42.37 -17.98
CA ALA A 27 -4.29 41.78 -17.72
C ALA A 27 -4.27 40.25 -17.85
N ASP A 28 -3.50 39.70 -18.80
CA ASP A 28 -3.30 38.25 -18.92
C ASP A 28 -2.42 37.70 -17.79
N ALA A 29 -1.48 38.50 -17.26
CA ALA A 29 -0.65 38.13 -16.10
C ALA A 29 -1.39 38.17 -14.75
N PHE A 30 -2.56 38.80 -14.68
CA PHE A 30 -3.42 38.82 -13.48
C PHE A 30 -4.68 37.93 -13.60
N SER A 31 -4.94 37.33 -14.77
CA SER A 31 -6.01 36.34 -14.99
C SER A 31 -5.52 34.91 -15.23
N ALA A 32 -4.21 34.68 -15.31
CA ALA A 32 -3.62 33.37 -15.09
C ALA A 32 -3.41 33.11 -13.59
N MET A 33 -4.44 33.35 -12.78
CA MET A 33 -4.63 32.51 -11.60
C MET A 33 -4.91 31.14 -12.22
N GLU A 34 -3.96 30.19 -12.13
CA GLU A 34 -4.18 28.82 -12.56
C GLU A 34 -5.58 28.42 -12.10
N MET A 35 -6.53 28.35 -13.02
CA MET A 35 -7.70 27.51 -12.80
C MET A 35 -7.11 26.11 -12.84
N GLU A 36 -6.59 25.66 -11.69
CA GLU A 36 -6.43 24.24 -11.43
C GLU A 36 -7.77 23.62 -11.83
N ASP A 37 -7.73 22.66 -12.76
CA ASP A 37 -8.91 21.84 -13.04
C ASP A 37 -9.50 21.40 -11.69
N PRO A 38 -10.83 21.53 -11.50
CA PRO A 38 -11.43 21.23 -10.21
C PRO A 38 -11.09 19.78 -9.82
N GLU A 39 -10.27 19.63 -8.77
CA GLU A 39 -9.96 18.32 -8.21
C GLU A 39 -11.25 17.60 -7.81
N LEU A 40 -11.43 16.39 -8.34
CA LEU A 40 -12.57 15.54 -8.02
C LEU A 40 -12.26 14.79 -6.72
N VAL A 41 -13.28 14.63 -5.88
CA VAL A 41 -13.21 13.79 -4.68
C VAL A 41 -13.90 12.47 -4.99
N LEU A 42 -13.19 11.35 -4.79
CA LEU A 42 -13.70 10.01 -5.02
C LEU A 42 -13.63 9.18 -3.74
N ASP A 43 -14.71 8.47 -3.42
CA ASP A 43 -14.74 7.50 -2.31
C ASP A 43 -14.26 6.12 -2.81
N ALA A 44 -13.17 5.61 -2.23
CA ALA A 44 -12.58 4.33 -2.60
C ALA A 44 -12.71 3.28 -1.50
N SER A 45 -13.22 2.11 -1.85
CA SER A 45 -13.17 0.90 -1.03
C SER A 45 -11.94 0.08 -1.44
N ILE A 46 -11.03 -0.14 -0.49
CA ILE A 46 -9.75 -0.82 -0.73
C ILE A 46 -9.69 -2.07 0.14
N HIS A 47 -9.16 -3.16 -0.44
CA HIS A 47 -9.06 -4.48 0.15
C HIS A 47 -10.41 -5.22 0.15
N VAL A 48 -10.75 -5.77 -1.01
CA VAL A 48 -12.04 -6.40 -1.28
C VAL A 48 -11.83 -7.76 -1.92
N HIS A 49 -12.36 -8.79 -1.27
CA HIS A 49 -12.30 -10.19 -1.70
C HIS A 49 -13.59 -10.62 -2.38
N THR A 50 -13.49 -11.52 -3.34
CA THR A 50 -14.61 -12.02 -4.14
C THR A 50 -14.62 -13.55 -4.21
N GLN A 51 -15.42 -14.14 -5.09
CA GLN A 51 -15.51 -15.57 -5.26
C GLN A 51 -14.20 -16.22 -5.77
N TYR A 52 -13.24 -15.41 -6.22
CA TYR A 52 -11.96 -15.90 -6.73
C TYR A 52 -11.02 -16.37 -5.61
N SER A 53 -11.09 -15.82 -4.39
CA SER A 53 -10.37 -16.32 -3.21
C SER A 53 -11.29 -16.62 -2.02
N THR A 54 -11.22 -15.90 -0.91
CA THR A 54 -11.90 -16.16 0.37
C THR A 54 -13.26 -15.48 0.45
N GLY A 55 -13.56 -14.52 -0.43
CA GLY A 55 -14.84 -13.85 -0.53
C GLY A 55 -15.98 -14.77 -0.98
N ARG A 56 -17.21 -14.36 -0.65
CA ARG A 56 -18.43 -15.15 -0.94
C ARG A 56 -19.23 -14.65 -2.13
N SER A 57 -19.08 -13.38 -2.49
CA SER A 57 -19.92 -12.72 -3.50
C SER A 57 -19.23 -12.76 -4.87
N ALA A 58 -20.03 -12.77 -5.94
CA ALA A 58 -19.45 -12.64 -7.27
C ALA A 58 -18.85 -11.24 -7.47
N LEU A 59 -17.74 -11.14 -8.20
CA LEU A 59 -17.03 -9.88 -8.47
C LEU A 59 -17.97 -8.83 -9.10
N ALA A 60 -18.86 -9.24 -10.01
CA ALA A 60 -19.90 -8.38 -10.57
C ALA A 60 -20.92 -7.90 -9.51
N ASP A 61 -21.34 -8.77 -8.60
CA ASP A 61 -22.28 -8.40 -7.52
C ASP A 61 -21.65 -7.39 -6.57
N VAL A 62 -20.36 -7.55 -6.25
CA VAL A 62 -19.58 -6.62 -5.42
C VAL A 62 -19.50 -5.24 -6.07
N VAL A 63 -19.21 -5.19 -7.38
CA VAL A 63 -19.19 -3.93 -8.14
C VAL A 63 -20.58 -3.29 -8.15
N ASP A 64 -21.64 -4.05 -8.37
CA ASP A 64 -23.01 -3.54 -8.33
C ASP A 64 -23.43 -3.05 -6.93
N ASP A 65 -23.00 -3.73 -5.86
CA ASP A 65 -23.18 -3.27 -4.49
C ASP A 65 -22.44 -1.95 -4.23
N ALA A 66 -21.20 -1.83 -4.67
CA ALA A 66 -20.42 -0.61 -4.54
C ALA A 66 -21.09 0.58 -5.24
N ARG A 67 -21.60 0.37 -6.45
CA ARG A 67 -22.38 1.38 -7.19
C ARG A 67 -23.64 1.80 -6.45
N ARG A 68 -24.40 0.83 -5.90
CA ARG A 68 -25.60 1.12 -5.07
C ARG A 68 -25.28 1.95 -3.83
N LEU A 69 -24.08 1.77 -3.28
CA LEU A 69 -23.58 2.52 -2.12
C LEU A 69 -22.96 3.88 -2.48
N GLY A 70 -22.87 4.21 -3.77
CA GLY A 70 -22.24 5.45 -4.24
C GLY A 70 -20.72 5.48 -4.05
N ILE A 71 -20.08 4.31 -4.01
CA ILE A 71 -18.62 4.19 -4.01
C ILE A 71 -18.12 4.44 -5.45
N ASP A 72 -17.11 5.29 -5.58
CA ASP A 72 -16.55 5.68 -6.88
C ASP A 72 -15.45 4.72 -7.38
N VAL A 73 -14.74 4.08 -6.46
CA VAL A 73 -13.61 3.21 -6.75
C VAL A 73 -13.66 1.96 -5.89
N VAL A 74 -13.45 0.79 -6.48
CA VAL A 74 -13.22 -0.46 -5.75
C VAL A 74 -11.88 -1.06 -6.16
N VAL A 75 -11.04 -1.36 -5.18
CA VAL A 75 -9.78 -2.10 -5.38
C VAL A 75 -9.99 -3.54 -4.94
N ILE A 76 -10.13 -4.44 -5.91
CA ILE A 76 -10.28 -5.87 -5.67
C ILE A 76 -8.91 -6.47 -5.38
N THR A 77 -8.81 -7.30 -4.35
CA THR A 77 -7.54 -7.86 -3.86
C THR A 77 -7.71 -9.30 -3.41
N ASP A 78 -8.34 -10.13 -4.23
CA ASP A 78 -8.39 -11.58 -3.97
C ASP A 78 -6.97 -12.15 -3.76
N ASP A 79 -6.86 -13.15 -2.89
CA ASP A 79 -5.58 -13.74 -2.49
C ASP A 79 -4.83 -14.37 -3.67
N ASP A 80 -3.55 -14.03 -3.82
CA ASP A 80 -2.70 -14.60 -4.87
C ASP A 80 -2.45 -16.10 -4.68
N LEU A 81 -1.96 -16.50 -3.51
CA LEU A 81 -1.67 -17.86 -3.11
C LEU A 81 -1.79 -18.00 -1.60
N LEU A 82 -2.84 -18.69 -1.16
CA LEU A 82 -3.01 -19.08 0.24
C LEU A 82 -2.54 -20.51 0.44
N GLU A 83 -1.23 -20.68 0.61
CA GLU A 83 -0.62 -21.98 0.83
C GLU A 83 0.40 -21.94 1.97
N VAL A 84 0.34 -22.94 2.85
CA VAL A 84 1.41 -23.23 3.80
C VAL A 84 1.88 -24.67 3.67
N SER A 85 3.18 -24.82 3.52
CA SER A 85 3.86 -26.08 3.36
C SER A 85 4.99 -26.29 4.36
N TYR A 86 5.15 -27.54 4.81
CA TYR A 86 6.26 -28.02 5.63
C TYR A 86 6.93 -29.22 4.97
N GLY A 87 8.23 -29.13 4.77
CA GLY A 87 9.09 -30.12 4.13
C GLY A 87 10.12 -30.69 5.09
N ILE A 88 10.35 -32.00 5.03
CA ILE A 88 11.27 -32.70 5.92
C ILE A 88 12.69 -32.64 5.34
N ALA A 89 13.64 -32.15 6.13
CA ALA A 89 15.05 -32.14 5.73
C ALA A 89 15.63 -33.56 5.65
N PRO A 90 16.52 -33.85 4.67
CA PRO A 90 17.02 -32.96 3.62
C PRO A 90 16.14 -32.89 2.35
N TRP A 91 15.09 -33.71 2.23
CA TRP A 91 14.25 -33.83 1.02
C TRP A 91 12.99 -32.96 1.10
N ARG A 92 13.17 -31.65 1.30
CA ARG A 92 12.08 -30.70 1.60
C ARG A 92 11.09 -30.48 0.45
N ASN A 93 11.46 -30.81 -0.79
CA ASN A 93 10.56 -30.73 -1.94
C ASN A 93 9.82 -32.04 -2.15
N LEU A 94 10.50 -33.17 -1.97
CA LEU A 94 9.93 -34.51 -2.16
C LEU A 94 9.04 -34.94 -0.99
N LEU A 95 9.44 -34.66 0.24
CA LEU A 95 8.74 -35.04 1.47
C LEU A 95 8.10 -33.80 2.10
N ARG A 96 7.03 -33.30 1.45
CA ARG A 96 6.33 -32.07 1.83
C ARG A 96 4.85 -32.33 2.10
N VAL A 97 4.34 -31.69 3.15
CA VAL A 97 2.90 -31.61 3.45
C VAL A 97 2.48 -30.17 3.23
N THR A 98 1.35 -29.99 2.55
CA THR A 98 0.86 -28.70 2.10
C THR A 98 -0.60 -28.53 2.47
N ARG A 99 -0.98 -27.34 2.92
CA ARG A 99 -2.36 -26.89 3.12
C ARG A 99 -2.58 -25.67 2.26
N SER A 100 -3.53 -25.76 1.34
CA SER A 100 -3.90 -24.67 0.44
C SER A 100 -5.37 -24.31 0.59
N TYR A 101 -5.68 -23.05 0.30
CA TYR A 101 -7.04 -22.51 0.23
C TYR A 101 -7.31 -21.97 -1.17
N ARG A 102 -8.58 -21.65 -1.44
CA ARG A 102 -8.98 -21.05 -2.71
C ARG A 102 -8.26 -19.71 -2.89
N SER A 103 -7.54 -19.58 -3.98
CA SER A 103 -6.68 -18.44 -4.33
C SER A 103 -6.47 -18.41 -5.85
N LEU A 104 -6.02 -17.27 -6.37
CA LEU A 104 -5.89 -17.01 -7.81
C LEU A 104 -4.90 -17.96 -8.50
N LEU A 105 -3.69 -18.08 -7.95
CA LEU A 105 -2.64 -18.94 -8.50
C LEU A 105 -2.90 -20.42 -8.18
N GLY A 106 -3.46 -20.72 -7.01
CA GLY A 106 -3.80 -22.09 -6.62
C GLY A 106 -4.90 -22.72 -7.48
N SER A 107 -5.80 -21.90 -8.02
CA SER A 107 -6.93 -22.34 -8.86
C SER A 107 -6.71 -22.08 -10.36
N ASP A 108 -5.59 -21.47 -10.73
CA ASP A 108 -5.28 -21.02 -12.10
C ASP A 108 -6.33 -20.08 -12.71
N THR A 109 -6.85 -19.14 -11.92
CA THR A 109 -7.94 -18.22 -12.29
C THR A 109 -7.49 -16.76 -12.48
N LEU A 110 -6.19 -16.47 -12.35
CA LEU A 110 -5.65 -15.11 -12.42
C LEU A 110 -6.00 -14.36 -13.72
N ASP A 111 -5.89 -15.02 -14.89
CA ASP A 111 -6.19 -14.38 -16.17
C ASP A 111 -7.69 -14.07 -16.33
N GLU A 112 -8.55 -14.97 -15.84
CA GLU A 112 -10.00 -14.79 -15.83
C GLU A 112 -10.39 -13.63 -14.91
N TYR A 113 -9.80 -13.58 -13.71
CA TYR A 113 -9.94 -12.51 -12.73
C TYR A 113 -9.60 -11.13 -13.32
N LEU A 114 -8.42 -10.98 -13.92
CA LEU A 114 -7.99 -9.71 -14.53
C LEU A 114 -8.86 -9.33 -15.73
N THR A 115 -9.27 -10.30 -16.54
CA THR A 115 -10.16 -10.06 -17.68
C THR A 115 -11.52 -9.56 -17.21
N GLU A 116 -12.07 -10.15 -16.15
CA GLU A 116 -13.36 -9.75 -15.60
C GLU A 116 -13.30 -8.35 -14.98
N ILE A 117 -12.23 -8.02 -14.25
CA ILE A 117 -12.02 -6.66 -13.72
C ILE A 117 -12.01 -5.63 -14.85
N ARG A 118 -11.21 -5.86 -15.91
CA ARG A 118 -11.18 -4.95 -17.07
C ARG A 118 -12.54 -4.83 -17.74
N ARG A 119 -13.29 -5.93 -17.82
CA ARG A 119 -14.63 -5.95 -18.40
C ARG A 119 -15.58 -5.08 -17.57
N LEU A 120 -15.56 -5.18 -16.24
CA LEU A 120 -16.43 -4.38 -15.37
C LEU A 120 -16.03 -2.91 -15.32
N ASP A 121 -14.73 -2.59 -15.28
CA ASP A 121 -14.21 -1.22 -15.38
C ASP A 121 -14.66 -0.55 -16.68
N ALA A 122 -14.61 -1.29 -17.80
CA ALA A 122 -15.06 -0.78 -19.10
C ALA A 122 -16.59 -0.73 -19.29
N LEU A 123 -17.34 -1.49 -18.49
CA LEU A 123 -18.81 -1.57 -18.61
C LEU A 123 -19.51 -0.42 -17.87
N HIS A 124 -18.87 0.16 -16.87
CA HIS A 124 -19.49 1.13 -15.96
C HIS A 124 -18.68 2.43 -15.88
N ASP A 125 -19.17 3.51 -16.49
CA ASP A 125 -18.51 4.83 -16.42
C ASP A 125 -18.65 5.48 -15.03
N ASP A 126 -19.58 4.99 -14.20
CA ASP A 126 -19.87 5.49 -12.87
C ASP A 126 -19.03 4.85 -11.75
N ILE A 127 -18.19 3.86 -12.03
CA ILE A 127 -17.29 3.27 -11.03
C ILE A 127 -15.95 2.87 -11.67
N ILE A 128 -14.86 3.00 -10.93
CA ILE A 128 -13.53 2.56 -11.36
C ILE A 128 -13.20 1.26 -10.63
N VAL A 129 -12.86 0.20 -11.37
CA VAL A 129 -12.48 -1.10 -10.81
C VAL A 129 -10.98 -1.30 -11.01
N ILE A 130 -10.25 -1.43 -9.90
CA ILE A 130 -8.80 -1.59 -9.90
C ILE A 130 -8.44 -3.01 -9.46
N ASP A 131 -7.59 -3.66 -10.24
CA ASP A 131 -6.98 -4.93 -9.88
C ASP A 131 -5.94 -4.75 -8.79
N GLY A 132 -5.91 -5.75 -7.92
CA GLY A 132 -4.89 -5.99 -6.94
C GLY A 132 -4.89 -7.45 -6.55
N VAL A 133 -3.95 -7.83 -5.70
CA VAL A 133 -3.97 -9.10 -4.97
C VAL A 133 -3.60 -8.84 -3.53
N GLU A 134 -4.18 -9.61 -2.62
CA GLU A 134 -3.64 -9.79 -1.28
C GLU A 134 -2.62 -10.94 -1.32
N SER A 135 -1.48 -10.74 -0.66
CA SER A 135 -0.41 -11.73 -0.59
C SER A 135 -0.03 -11.96 0.86
N ALA A 136 0.33 -13.21 1.18
CA ALA A 136 1.10 -13.57 2.37
C ALA A 136 2.50 -14.05 1.92
N PRO A 137 3.44 -13.14 1.56
CA PRO A 137 4.67 -13.52 0.87
C PRO A 137 5.56 -14.48 1.65
N PHE A 138 5.47 -14.45 2.98
CA PHE A 138 6.35 -15.20 3.86
C PHE A 138 5.64 -15.74 5.09
N TYR A 139 6.06 -16.92 5.51
CA TYR A 139 5.81 -17.52 6.81
C TYR A 139 7.05 -18.33 7.19
N HIS A 140 7.23 -18.58 8.48
CA HIS A 140 8.30 -19.46 8.97
C HIS A 140 7.77 -20.53 9.92
N TRP A 141 8.48 -21.66 9.97
CA TRP A 141 8.20 -22.74 10.89
C TRP A 141 9.15 -22.68 12.08
N ASP A 142 8.58 -22.60 13.28
CA ASP A 142 9.27 -22.86 14.53
C ASP A 142 8.88 -24.26 15.02
N VAL A 143 9.85 -25.17 15.08
CA VAL A 143 9.63 -26.58 15.43
C VAL A 143 10.37 -26.92 16.71
N ASP A 144 9.60 -27.09 17.77
CA ASP A 144 10.07 -27.61 19.04
C ASP A 144 9.85 -29.14 19.07
N VAL A 145 10.93 -29.87 18.77
CA VAL A 145 10.91 -31.33 18.75
C VAL A 145 10.69 -31.93 20.13
N PHE A 146 11.15 -31.26 21.21
CA PHE A 146 11.01 -31.76 22.58
C PHE A 146 9.57 -31.66 23.07
N ASN A 147 8.89 -30.55 22.73
CA ASN A 147 7.49 -30.34 23.08
C ASN A 147 6.51 -30.80 21.99
N GLN A 148 7.01 -31.48 20.94
CA GLN A 148 6.20 -31.99 19.83
C GLN A 148 5.29 -30.92 19.21
N ARG A 149 5.80 -29.69 19.10
CA ARG A 149 5.03 -28.52 18.67
C ARG A 149 5.68 -27.90 17.44
N ALA A 150 4.86 -27.64 16.43
CA ALA A 150 5.22 -26.84 15.28
C ALA A 150 4.32 -25.61 15.24
N THR A 151 4.92 -24.42 15.10
CA THR A 151 4.18 -23.16 15.01
C THR A 151 4.52 -22.48 13.69
N VAL A 152 3.50 -22.12 12.91
CA VAL A 152 3.65 -21.26 11.75
C VAL A 152 3.62 -19.81 12.24
N GLY A 153 4.74 -19.11 12.07
CA GLY A 153 4.89 -17.70 12.35
C GLY A 153 4.68 -16.84 11.11
N GLY A 154 4.08 -15.66 11.30
CA GLY A 154 4.04 -14.61 10.27
C GLY A 154 3.06 -14.82 9.12
N TRP A 155 2.31 -15.93 9.05
CA TRP A 155 1.36 -16.19 7.95
C TRP A 155 0.33 -15.05 7.79
N ASN A 156 -0.19 -14.47 8.87
CA ASN A 156 -1.18 -13.39 8.76
C ASN A 156 -0.55 -11.99 8.58
N LYS A 157 0.70 -11.91 8.11
CA LYS A 157 1.33 -10.66 7.69
C LYS A 157 1.06 -10.49 6.20
N HIS A 158 0.04 -9.69 5.88
CA HIS A 158 -0.45 -9.57 4.52
C HIS A 158 -0.05 -8.24 3.88
N LEU A 159 0.14 -8.29 2.56
CA LEU A 159 0.47 -7.16 1.72
C LEU A 159 -0.52 -7.08 0.56
N LEU A 160 -0.82 -5.86 0.12
CA LEU A 160 -1.57 -5.63 -1.11
C LEU A 160 -0.59 -5.24 -2.22
N ALA A 161 -0.75 -5.81 -3.41
CA ALA A 161 -0.13 -5.34 -4.66
C ALA A 161 -1.22 -4.85 -5.61
N VAL A 162 -1.26 -3.55 -5.87
CA VAL A 162 -2.36 -2.87 -6.56
C VAL A 162 -1.89 -2.29 -7.89
N GLY A 163 -2.70 -2.52 -8.93
CA GLY A 163 -2.61 -1.84 -10.21
C GLY A 163 -1.46 -2.30 -11.09
N LEU A 164 -1.09 -3.59 -11.07
CA LEU A 164 -0.04 -4.12 -11.95
C LEU A 164 -0.59 -4.34 -13.37
N ASP A 165 -1.89 -4.62 -13.51
CA ASP A 165 -2.61 -4.86 -14.77
C ASP A 165 -1.94 -5.92 -15.68
N ASN A 166 -1.16 -6.83 -15.09
CA ASN A 166 -0.35 -7.80 -15.82
C ASN A 166 -0.26 -9.11 -15.04
N ALA A 167 -0.79 -10.17 -15.62
CA ALA A 167 -0.81 -11.51 -15.03
C ALA A 167 0.61 -12.05 -14.78
N ASP A 168 1.55 -11.81 -15.70
CA ASP A 168 2.94 -12.22 -15.50
C ASP A 168 3.57 -11.46 -14.35
N ALA A 169 3.28 -10.16 -14.18
CA ALA A 169 3.80 -9.39 -13.06
C ALA A 169 3.32 -9.95 -11.71
N TYR A 170 2.04 -10.32 -11.61
CA TYR A 170 1.50 -11.00 -10.42
C TYR A 170 2.11 -12.39 -10.17
N ARG A 171 2.25 -13.23 -11.21
CA ARG A 171 2.86 -14.57 -11.10
C ARG A 171 4.31 -14.55 -10.63
N HIS A 172 5.04 -13.49 -10.96
CA HIS A 172 6.46 -13.34 -10.62
C HIS A 172 6.70 -12.63 -9.28
N LEU A 173 5.64 -12.31 -8.51
CA LEU A 173 5.82 -11.82 -7.14
C LEU A 173 6.56 -12.88 -6.29
N PRO A 174 7.55 -12.47 -5.47
CA PRO A 174 8.40 -13.39 -4.73
C PRO A 174 7.71 -13.90 -3.46
N ILE A 175 6.67 -14.72 -3.64
CA ILE A 175 5.89 -15.33 -2.57
C ILE A 175 6.27 -16.80 -2.38
N LEU A 176 6.23 -17.30 -1.14
CA LEU A 176 6.44 -18.73 -0.88
C LEU A 176 5.40 -19.58 -1.63
N GLY A 177 5.84 -20.69 -2.23
CA GLY A 177 5.00 -21.57 -3.06
C GLY A 177 4.80 -21.09 -4.50
N GLY A 178 4.88 -19.78 -4.74
CA GLY A 178 4.75 -19.17 -6.07
C GLY A 178 6.00 -19.28 -6.94
N ASP A 179 5.83 -19.05 -8.25
CA ASP A 179 6.93 -19.17 -9.22
C ASP A 179 7.99 -18.07 -9.04
N GLY A 180 7.59 -16.88 -8.58
CA GLY A 180 8.49 -15.75 -8.32
C GLY A 180 9.52 -15.99 -7.19
N ASN A 181 9.35 -17.02 -6.36
CA ASN A 181 10.36 -17.41 -5.36
C ASN A 181 11.49 -18.28 -5.95
N TRP A 182 11.44 -18.73 -7.20
CA TRP A 182 12.54 -19.49 -7.78
C TRP A 182 13.61 -18.58 -8.38
N LEU A 183 14.88 -18.87 -8.09
CA LEU A 183 15.99 -18.20 -8.76
C LEU A 183 16.00 -18.56 -10.26
N PRO A 184 16.37 -17.61 -11.14
CA PRO A 184 16.43 -17.86 -12.57
C PRO A 184 17.51 -18.91 -12.91
N GLY A 185 17.18 -19.76 -13.89
CA GLY A 185 18.08 -20.77 -14.44
C GLY A 185 18.10 -22.10 -13.69
N ARG A 186 18.44 -23.17 -14.42
CA ARG A 186 18.60 -24.52 -13.87
C ARG A 186 19.98 -24.68 -13.24
N ARG A 187 20.05 -25.34 -12.09
CA ARG A 187 21.27 -25.68 -11.37
C ARG A 187 21.63 -27.14 -11.66
N TRP A 188 22.33 -27.36 -12.76
CA TRP A 188 22.73 -28.71 -13.20
C TRP A 188 23.58 -29.47 -12.17
N LEU A 189 24.25 -28.76 -11.25
CA LEU A 189 24.96 -29.37 -10.11
C LEU A 189 24.02 -30.17 -9.18
N LEU A 190 22.72 -29.90 -9.17
CA LEU A 190 21.73 -30.71 -8.44
C LEU A 190 21.60 -32.14 -8.99
N LEU A 191 22.14 -32.41 -10.19
CA LEU A 191 22.24 -33.75 -10.75
C LEU A 191 23.45 -34.56 -10.24
N TRP A 192 24.19 -34.05 -9.23
CA TRP A 192 25.27 -34.81 -8.58
C TRP A 192 24.90 -36.24 -8.15
N PRO A 193 23.64 -36.59 -7.77
CA PRO A 193 23.31 -37.97 -7.42
C PRO A 193 23.52 -38.96 -8.56
N ILE A 194 23.52 -38.51 -9.83
CA ILE A 194 23.83 -39.35 -11.00
C ILE A 194 25.25 -39.92 -10.88
N ALA A 195 26.22 -39.13 -10.42
CA ALA A 195 27.58 -39.63 -10.19
C ALA A 195 27.62 -40.74 -9.13
N GLY A 196 26.80 -40.60 -8.07
CA GLY A 196 26.62 -41.64 -7.05
C GLY A 196 25.98 -42.92 -7.59
N LEU A 197 24.98 -42.79 -8.47
CA LEU A 197 24.35 -43.93 -9.15
C LEU A 197 25.33 -44.65 -10.10
N LEU A 198 26.13 -43.90 -10.84
CA LEU A 198 27.19 -44.47 -11.69
C LEU A 198 28.24 -45.20 -10.84
N TRP A 199 28.69 -44.60 -9.74
CA TRP A 199 29.60 -45.25 -8.81
C TRP A 199 28.99 -46.53 -8.19
N ALA A 200 27.71 -46.51 -7.84
CA ALA A 200 26.98 -47.68 -7.36
C ALA A 200 26.89 -48.80 -8.41
N ALA A 201 26.78 -48.46 -9.71
CA ALA A 201 26.80 -49.44 -10.79
C ALA A 201 28.19 -50.08 -10.97
N LEU A 202 29.26 -49.34 -10.69
CA LEU A 202 30.66 -49.81 -10.78
C LEU A 202 31.12 -50.63 -9.55
N LEU A 203 30.37 -50.58 -8.45
CA LEU A 203 30.64 -51.39 -7.25
C LEU A 203 30.43 -52.89 -7.53
N GLY A 204 31.51 -53.67 -7.34
CA GLY A 204 31.48 -55.13 -7.49
C GLY A 204 30.48 -55.84 -6.56
N SER A 205 30.15 -57.09 -6.91
CA SER A 205 29.08 -57.91 -6.28
C SER A 205 29.24 -58.16 -4.77
N ASN A 206 30.40 -57.87 -4.18
CA ASN A 206 30.72 -58.11 -2.77
C ASN A 206 30.23 -56.99 -1.83
N ARG A 207 29.65 -55.89 -2.34
CA ARG A 207 29.17 -54.75 -1.54
C ARG A 207 27.68 -54.44 -1.76
N LYS A 208 26.83 -55.47 -1.94
CA LYS A 208 25.40 -55.32 -2.28
C LYS A 208 24.63 -54.36 -1.35
N ARG A 209 24.84 -54.44 -0.03
CA ARG A 209 24.14 -53.57 0.94
C ARG A 209 24.51 -52.10 0.76
N LEU A 210 25.80 -51.79 0.66
CA LEU A 210 26.30 -50.42 0.44
C LEU A 210 25.76 -49.87 -0.89
N ARG A 211 25.81 -50.68 -1.96
CA ARG A 211 25.26 -50.32 -3.27
C ARG A 211 23.77 -49.96 -3.16
N SER A 212 22.95 -50.78 -2.50
CA SER A 212 21.52 -50.48 -2.32
C SER A 212 21.27 -49.20 -1.55
N VAL A 213 22.01 -48.94 -0.46
CA VAL A 213 21.89 -47.71 0.32
C VAL A 213 22.22 -46.49 -0.52
N VAL A 214 23.32 -46.53 -1.27
CA VAL A 214 23.75 -45.43 -2.15
C VAL A 214 22.72 -45.16 -3.23
N ILE A 215 22.18 -46.21 -3.86
CA ILE A 215 21.12 -46.07 -4.86
C ILE A 215 19.91 -45.38 -4.27
N ILE A 216 19.42 -45.83 -3.11
CA ILE A 216 18.24 -45.24 -2.45
C ILE A 216 18.47 -43.75 -2.14
N ILE A 217 19.60 -43.41 -1.50
CA ILE A 217 19.92 -42.03 -1.16
C ILE A 217 20.01 -41.16 -2.42
N CYS A 218 20.72 -41.63 -3.45
CA CYS A 218 20.86 -40.87 -4.70
C CYS A 218 19.51 -40.70 -5.41
N CYS A 219 18.66 -41.72 -5.42
CA CYS A 219 17.32 -41.62 -5.99
C CYS A 219 16.44 -40.60 -5.23
N LEU A 220 16.53 -40.55 -3.89
CA LEU A 220 15.78 -39.56 -3.11
C LEU A 220 16.26 -38.13 -3.39
N PHE A 221 17.57 -37.89 -3.43
CA PHE A 221 18.12 -36.56 -3.77
C PHE A 221 17.85 -36.17 -5.22
N LEU A 222 17.91 -37.13 -6.15
CA LEU A 222 17.55 -36.89 -7.55
C LEU A 222 16.07 -36.57 -7.67
N GLY A 223 15.20 -37.32 -6.99
CA GLY A 223 13.76 -37.07 -6.93
C GLY A 223 13.45 -35.67 -6.40
N ASP A 224 14.05 -35.27 -5.26
CA ASP A 224 13.89 -33.93 -4.69
C ASP A 224 14.34 -32.82 -5.68
N SER A 225 15.47 -33.03 -6.35
CA SER A 225 16.00 -32.10 -7.36
C SER A 225 15.14 -32.01 -8.61
N LEU A 226 14.49 -33.10 -9.02
CA LEU A 226 13.56 -33.12 -10.15
C LEU A 226 12.24 -32.43 -9.80
N VAL A 227 11.73 -32.60 -8.58
CA VAL A 227 10.52 -31.90 -8.09
C VAL A 227 10.74 -30.37 -8.07
N SER A 228 11.93 -29.90 -7.70
CA SER A 228 12.25 -28.46 -7.78
C SER A 228 12.51 -27.96 -9.22
N GLY A 229 12.44 -28.83 -10.22
CA GLY A 229 12.77 -28.49 -11.61
C GLY A 229 14.25 -28.13 -11.81
N LEU A 230 15.13 -28.58 -10.91
CA LEU A 230 16.53 -28.17 -10.80
C LEU A 230 16.70 -26.67 -10.47
N ARG A 231 15.71 -26.05 -9.85
CA ARG A 231 15.78 -24.65 -9.40
C ARG A 231 16.07 -24.60 -7.90
N LEU A 232 16.62 -23.47 -7.46
CA LEU A 232 16.80 -23.17 -6.04
C LEU A 232 15.81 -22.08 -5.63
N PRO A 233 15.14 -22.23 -4.48
CA PRO A 233 14.29 -21.17 -3.97
C PRO A 233 15.16 -19.99 -3.48
N ARG A 234 14.63 -18.78 -3.62
CA ARG A 234 15.23 -17.55 -3.12
C ARG A 234 15.11 -17.46 -1.61
N PHE A 235 13.94 -17.83 -1.09
CA PHE A 235 13.62 -17.85 0.33
C PHE A 235 13.04 -19.20 0.75
N GLN A 236 13.26 -19.58 2.02
CA GLN A 236 12.72 -20.80 2.60
C GLN A 236 12.02 -20.52 3.93
N PRO A 237 10.93 -21.24 4.27
CA PRO A 237 10.15 -21.00 5.48
C PRO A 237 10.80 -21.59 6.75
N TYR A 238 12.11 -21.80 6.78
CA TYR A 238 12.83 -22.41 7.92
C TYR A 238 13.86 -21.47 8.53
N ASP A 239 13.89 -20.21 8.08
CA ASP A 239 14.77 -19.18 8.60
C ASP A 239 13.96 -17.89 8.80
N ALA A 240 13.62 -17.58 10.04
CA ALA A 240 12.86 -16.36 10.35
C ALA A 240 13.69 -15.08 10.11
N ALA A 241 15.02 -15.17 10.06
CA ALA A 241 15.90 -14.00 9.95
C ALA A 241 15.83 -13.33 8.56
N VAL A 242 15.27 -14.01 7.55
CA VAL A 242 15.13 -13.44 6.19
C VAL A 242 13.83 -12.68 5.98
N GLU A 243 12.92 -12.64 6.96
CA GLU A 243 11.55 -12.13 6.82
C GLU A 243 11.50 -10.72 6.21
N SER A 244 12.18 -9.73 6.79
CA SER A 244 12.19 -8.35 6.26
C SER A 244 12.78 -8.28 4.83
N ALA A 245 13.72 -9.15 4.49
CA ALA A 245 14.29 -9.22 3.16
C ALA A 245 13.30 -9.80 2.13
N VAL A 246 12.41 -10.71 2.52
CA VAL A 246 11.34 -11.23 1.66
C VAL A 246 10.33 -10.13 1.36
N PHE A 247 9.87 -9.41 2.39
CA PHE A 247 8.94 -8.30 2.21
C PHE A 247 9.54 -7.16 1.35
N ASN A 248 10.80 -6.79 1.57
CA ASN A 248 11.48 -5.81 0.71
C ASN A 248 11.57 -6.29 -0.75
N ALA A 249 11.90 -7.57 -0.98
CA ALA A 249 11.93 -8.13 -2.33
C ALA A 249 10.55 -8.12 -3.00
N TYR A 250 9.48 -8.34 -2.24
CA TYR A 250 8.11 -8.22 -2.72
C TYR A 250 7.79 -6.77 -3.13
N PHE A 251 8.08 -5.79 -2.27
CA PHE A 251 7.88 -4.38 -2.59
C PHE A 251 8.67 -3.96 -3.82
N ASP A 252 9.92 -4.38 -3.94
CA ASP A 252 10.74 -4.12 -5.12
C ASP A 252 10.12 -4.68 -6.40
N ALA A 253 9.58 -5.91 -6.36
CA ALA A 253 8.92 -6.53 -7.52
C ALA A 253 7.65 -5.77 -7.95
N VAL A 254 6.83 -5.34 -6.99
CA VAL A 254 5.64 -4.51 -7.26
C VAL A 254 6.05 -3.17 -7.89
N ASN A 255 7.05 -2.50 -7.32
CA ASN A 255 7.54 -1.21 -7.82
C ASN A 255 8.15 -1.30 -9.22
N GLN A 256 8.93 -2.35 -9.49
CA GLN A 256 9.52 -2.60 -10.81
C GLN A 256 8.45 -2.82 -11.88
N SER A 257 7.28 -3.31 -11.47
CA SER A 257 6.11 -3.50 -12.33
C SER A 257 5.23 -2.24 -12.43
N GLY A 258 5.61 -1.14 -11.77
CA GLY A 258 4.85 0.12 -11.76
C GLY A 258 3.64 0.15 -10.82
N GLY A 259 3.41 -0.92 -10.06
CA GLY A 259 2.31 -1.05 -9.12
C GLY A 259 2.53 -0.27 -7.82
N LEU A 260 1.54 -0.37 -6.92
CA LEU A 260 1.56 0.18 -5.57
C LEU A 260 1.48 -0.95 -4.56
N SER A 261 2.18 -0.82 -3.44
CA SER A 261 2.19 -1.85 -2.40
C SER A 261 1.84 -1.31 -1.02
N PHE A 262 1.00 -2.05 -0.29
CA PHE A 262 0.50 -1.62 1.02
C PHE A 262 0.67 -2.73 2.05
N TRP A 263 1.04 -2.37 3.27
CA TRP A 263 0.89 -3.24 4.43
C TRP A 263 -0.59 -3.30 4.83
N ALA A 264 -1.18 -4.50 4.79
CA ALA A 264 -2.54 -4.72 5.27
C ALA A 264 -2.54 -4.88 6.79
N HIS A 265 -3.57 -4.31 7.44
CA HIS A 265 -3.89 -4.46 8.86
C HIS A 265 -2.67 -4.72 9.80
N PRO A 266 -1.71 -3.77 9.93
CA PRO A 266 -0.37 -4.05 10.48
C PRO A 266 -0.34 -4.38 11.98
N GLU A 267 -1.43 -4.18 12.72
CA GLU A 267 -1.53 -4.57 14.13
C GLU A 267 -2.48 -5.74 14.36
N ALA A 268 -3.03 -6.33 13.29
CA ALA A 268 -3.83 -7.54 13.41
C ALA A 268 -2.98 -8.67 14.00
N ALA A 269 -3.50 -9.24 15.08
CA ALA A 269 -3.00 -10.47 15.66
C ALA A 269 -3.90 -11.62 15.24
N SER A 270 -3.31 -12.76 14.91
CA SER A 270 -4.08 -13.96 14.60
C SER A 270 -3.44 -15.17 15.25
N THR A 271 -4.29 -16.02 15.82
CA THR A 271 -3.88 -17.28 16.42
C THR A 271 -4.88 -18.35 15.99
N ILE A 272 -4.43 -19.30 15.18
CA ILE A 272 -5.25 -20.48 14.88
C ILE A 272 -5.07 -21.45 16.05
N PRO A 273 -6.16 -21.94 16.66
CA PRO A 273 -6.09 -22.91 17.75
C PRO A 273 -5.22 -24.11 17.37
N PRO A 274 -4.40 -24.63 18.31
CA PRO A 274 -3.50 -25.73 18.00
C PRO A 274 -4.28 -26.99 17.58
N LEU A 275 -3.87 -27.58 16.44
CA LEU A 275 -4.44 -28.79 15.88
C LEU A 275 -3.51 -29.97 16.18
N GLN A 276 -4.08 -31.06 16.70
CA GLN A 276 -3.35 -32.31 16.82
C GLN A 276 -3.22 -32.98 15.45
N VAL A 277 -2.00 -33.34 15.08
CA VAL A 277 -1.66 -34.04 13.85
C VAL A 277 -0.98 -35.38 14.18
N PHE A 278 -0.93 -36.28 13.20
CA PHE A 278 -0.34 -37.62 13.36
C PHE A 278 -0.92 -38.44 14.53
N GLY A 279 -2.25 -38.35 14.75
CA GLY A 279 -2.90 -39.11 15.82
C GLY A 279 -2.58 -38.62 17.24
N GLY A 280 -2.25 -37.33 17.41
CA GLY A 280 -1.96 -36.72 18.71
C GLY A 280 -0.47 -36.63 19.05
N VAL A 281 0.41 -37.07 18.15
CA VAL A 281 1.87 -37.11 18.36
C VAL A 281 2.53 -35.75 18.14
N ALA A 282 1.86 -34.81 17.48
CA ALA A 282 2.35 -33.45 17.37
C ALA A 282 1.21 -32.45 17.32
N THR A 283 1.52 -31.21 17.69
CA THR A 283 0.58 -30.09 17.68
C THR A 283 1.05 -29.03 16.69
N VAL A 284 0.18 -28.60 15.79
CA VAL A 284 0.43 -27.52 14.82
C VAL A 284 -0.40 -26.31 15.21
N ALA A 285 0.24 -25.16 15.41
CA ALA A 285 -0.43 -23.88 15.66
C ALA A 285 -0.04 -22.85 14.59
N SER A 286 -0.84 -21.81 14.43
CA SER A 286 -0.43 -20.60 13.71
C SER A 286 -0.47 -19.43 14.67
N GLN A 287 0.57 -18.59 14.65
CA GLN A 287 0.66 -17.41 15.48
C GLN A 287 1.23 -16.24 14.68
N THR A 288 0.52 -15.12 14.69
CA THR A 288 0.99 -13.85 14.15
C THR A 288 0.74 -12.79 15.22
N ARG A 289 1.83 -12.15 15.68
CA ARG A 289 1.76 -11.03 16.63
C ARG A 289 1.44 -9.74 15.86
N PRO A 290 0.92 -8.70 16.54
CA PRO A 290 0.88 -7.36 15.98
C PRO A 290 2.26 -6.97 15.44
N HIS A 291 2.31 -6.35 14.28
CA HIS A 291 3.52 -6.20 13.47
C HIS A 291 3.70 -4.78 12.91
N ALA A 292 3.22 -3.75 13.63
CA ALA A 292 3.43 -2.35 13.28
C ALA A 292 4.92 -1.99 13.10
N GLN A 293 5.81 -2.71 13.80
CA GLN A 293 7.25 -2.53 13.68
C GLN A 293 7.77 -2.85 12.26
N ASP A 294 7.09 -3.71 11.51
CA ASP A 294 7.45 -4.05 10.13
C ASP A 294 7.38 -2.80 9.22
N LEU A 295 6.57 -1.79 9.57
CA LEU A 295 6.56 -0.50 8.87
C LEU A 295 7.94 0.16 8.90
N LEU A 296 8.70 -0.01 10.00
CA LEU A 296 10.03 0.56 10.17
C LEU A 296 11.12 -0.34 9.62
N GLU A 297 10.99 -1.66 9.79
CA GLU A 297 11.99 -2.66 9.39
C GLU A 297 11.98 -2.95 7.89
N THR A 298 10.88 -2.62 7.20
CA THR A 298 10.77 -2.73 5.75
C THR A 298 10.76 -1.36 5.07
N SER A 299 11.07 -1.35 3.78
CA SER A 299 11.21 -0.14 2.97
C SER A 299 10.68 -0.37 1.56
N GLY A 300 10.52 0.71 0.80
CA GLY A 300 10.10 0.62 -0.59
C GLY A 300 8.60 0.41 -0.81
N TYR A 301 7.79 0.19 0.22
CA TYR A 301 6.33 0.14 0.09
C TYR A 301 5.71 1.54 -0.12
N THR A 302 4.48 1.58 -0.64
CA THR A 302 3.73 2.82 -0.92
C THR A 302 2.99 3.32 0.32
N GLY A 303 2.32 2.42 1.04
CA GLY A 303 1.51 2.80 2.19
C GLY A 303 1.15 1.64 3.10
N PHE A 304 0.15 1.86 3.95
CA PHE A 304 -0.40 0.85 4.85
C PHE A 304 -1.84 1.20 5.25
N ALA A 305 -2.54 0.22 5.81
CA ALA A 305 -3.86 0.40 6.44
C ALA A 305 -3.76 1.29 7.69
N ALA A 306 -3.89 2.61 7.49
CA ALA A 306 -3.90 3.59 8.57
C ALA A 306 -5.23 3.57 9.35
N LEU A 307 -6.30 3.08 8.74
CA LEU A 307 -7.54 2.68 9.41
C LEU A 307 -8.04 1.37 8.80
N TYR A 308 -8.42 0.43 9.66
CA TYR A 308 -9.08 -0.81 9.28
C TYR A 308 -10.08 -1.22 10.37
N ALA A 309 -10.68 -2.40 10.26
CA ALA A 309 -11.78 -2.82 11.13
C ALA A 309 -11.41 -2.88 12.63
N ASP A 310 -10.13 -3.10 12.95
CA ASP A 310 -9.64 -3.23 14.33
C ASP A 310 -9.06 -1.90 14.89
N HIS A 311 -8.40 -1.99 16.03
CA HIS A 311 -7.60 -0.94 16.64
C HIS A 311 -6.27 -0.76 15.91
N ILE A 312 -5.82 0.49 15.81
CA ILE A 312 -4.55 0.89 15.23
C ILE A 312 -3.90 1.91 16.18
N THR A 313 -2.65 1.65 16.56
CA THR A 313 -1.82 2.54 17.38
C THR A 313 -0.68 3.17 16.58
N ALA A 314 -0.26 2.58 15.46
CA ALA A 314 0.82 3.07 14.60
C ALA A 314 0.56 4.47 14.03
N THR A 315 -0.72 4.89 13.98
CA THR A 315 -1.14 6.22 13.54
C THR A 315 -1.27 7.23 14.67
N GLU A 316 -1.13 6.84 15.94
CA GLU A 316 -1.07 7.78 17.04
C GLU A 316 0.20 8.65 16.94
N PRO A 317 0.21 9.86 17.54
CA PRO A 317 1.36 10.76 17.47
C PRO A 317 2.65 10.09 17.94
N ASP A 318 3.73 10.30 17.18
CA ASP A 318 5.09 9.82 17.44
C ASP A 318 5.27 8.28 17.36
N GLN A 319 4.25 7.56 16.89
CA GLN A 319 4.33 6.11 16.67
C GLN A 319 4.94 5.77 15.31
N GLN A 320 4.84 4.50 14.90
CA GLN A 320 5.57 3.95 13.75
C GLN A 320 5.32 4.75 12.46
N TRP A 321 4.10 5.23 12.20
CA TRP A 321 3.85 6.02 11.00
C TRP A 321 4.64 7.34 11.01
N ASP A 322 4.61 8.09 12.10
CA ASP A 322 5.38 9.33 12.23
C ASP A 322 6.88 9.08 12.11
N GLN A 323 7.38 7.98 12.68
CA GLN A 323 8.79 7.58 12.54
C GLN A 323 9.17 7.27 11.08
N THR A 324 8.26 6.68 10.27
CA THR A 324 8.50 6.51 8.82
C THR A 324 8.53 7.86 8.08
N LEU A 325 7.70 8.82 8.48
CA LEU A 325 7.67 10.16 7.89
C LEU A 325 8.92 10.97 8.26
N SER A 326 9.38 10.89 9.50
CA SER A 326 10.65 11.46 9.94
C SER A 326 11.84 10.83 9.20
N ALA A 327 11.83 9.51 8.98
CA ALA A 327 12.86 8.83 8.17
C ALA A 327 12.87 9.34 6.71
N TYR A 328 11.70 9.62 6.13
CA TYR A 328 11.62 10.28 4.82
C TYR A 328 12.22 11.70 4.86
N LEU A 329 11.89 12.52 5.87
CA LEU A 329 12.47 13.86 6.04
C LEU A 329 14.00 13.85 6.25
N ARG A 330 14.55 12.78 6.85
CA ARG A 330 15.99 12.55 6.98
C ARG A 330 16.65 12.02 5.69
N GLY A 331 15.86 11.65 4.68
CA GLY A 331 16.35 11.06 3.43
C GLY A 331 16.73 9.57 3.54
N GLU A 332 16.35 8.90 4.63
CA GLU A 332 16.54 7.46 4.83
C GLU A 332 15.55 6.64 4.00
N ARG A 333 14.42 7.26 3.61
CA ARG A 333 13.43 6.70 2.70
C ARG A 333 13.32 7.57 1.46
N GLN A 334 13.22 6.93 0.29
CA GLN A 334 13.11 7.61 -1.00
C GLN A 334 11.74 8.28 -1.23
N ARG A 335 10.71 7.81 -0.51
CA ARG A 335 9.34 8.33 -0.58
C ARG A 335 8.71 8.30 0.82
N PRO A 336 7.75 9.17 1.10
CA PRO A 336 6.93 9.08 2.29
C PRO A 336 6.01 7.85 2.22
N VAL A 337 5.52 7.44 3.39
CA VAL A 337 4.58 6.35 3.54
C VAL A 337 3.17 6.92 3.70
N TRP A 338 2.24 6.46 2.88
CA TRP A 338 0.85 6.92 2.89
C TRP A 338 -0.07 6.01 3.71
N GLY A 339 -1.05 6.61 4.38
CA GLY A 339 -2.13 5.91 5.06
C GLY A 339 -3.36 5.76 4.17
N THR A 340 -3.92 4.56 4.13
CA THR A 340 -5.21 4.23 3.48
C THR A 340 -6.22 3.71 4.50
N GLY A 341 -7.51 3.84 4.16
CA GLY A 341 -8.59 3.13 4.82
C GLY A 341 -8.83 1.80 4.11
N GLU A 342 -8.89 0.72 4.87
CA GLU A 342 -8.94 -0.66 4.39
C GLU A 342 -10.13 -1.40 4.98
N ILE A 343 -10.98 -2.00 4.14
CA ILE A 343 -12.22 -2.65 4.60
C ILE A 343 -12.06 -4.15 4.89
N ASP A 344 -11.16 -4.83 4.18
CA ASP A 344 -11.01 -6.30 4.24
C ASP A 344 -12.36 -7.03 4.04
N TYR A 345 -13.05 -6.64 2.97
CA TYR A 345 -14.41 -7.10 2.69
C TYR A 345 -14.40 -8.53 2.14
N HIS A 346 -15.13 -9.43 2.78
CA HIS A 346 -15.33 -10.82 2.32
C HIS A 346 -16.80 -11.15 2.04
N GLU A 347 -17.70 -10.53 2.81
CA GLU A 347 -19.15 -10.66 2.70
C GLU A 347 -19.84 -9.46 3.35
N ASN A 348 -21.04 -9.16 2.89
CA ASN A 348 -21.83 -8.05 3.43
C ASN A 348 -22.46 -8.43 4.77
N VAL A 349 -21.77 -8.10 5.85
CA VAL A 349 -22.24 -8.29 7.23
C VAL A 349 -22.18 -6.97 8.00
N THR A 350 -23.00 -6.86 9.05
CA THR A 350 -23.01 -5.67 9.91
C THR A 350 -21.61 -5.42 10.49
N GLY A 351 -21.05 -4.22 10.24
CA GLY A 351 -19.71 -3.85 10.67
C GLY A 351 -18.59 -4.18 9.67
N ASN A 352 -18.93 -4.79 8.52
CA ASN A 352 -18.02 -4.99 7.39
C ASN A 352 -18.75 -4.73 6.05
N ARG A 353 -19.46 -3.61 5.95
CA ARG A 353 -20.08 -3.17 4.67
C ARG A 353 -19.01 -2.45 3.84
N LEU A 354 -19.08 -2.55 2.51
CA LEU A 354 -18.07 -1.98 1.58
C LEU A 354 -17.70 -0.51 1.82
N HIS A 355 -18.60 0.29 2.40
CA HIS A 355 -18.39 1.73 2.66
C HIS A 355 -18.12 2.05 4.14
N ASP A 356 -18.04 1.06 5.04
CA ASP A 356 -17.82 1.28 6.47
C ASP A 356 -16.43 1.91 6.72
N ILE A 357 -15.45 1.58 5.87
CA ILE A 357 -14.10 2.13 5.85
C ILE A 357 -13.74 2.50 4.40
N LEU A 358 -13.29 3.73 4.20
CA LEU A 358 -12.99 4.27 2.88
C LEU A 358 -11.64 5.00 2.88
N THR A 359 -11.00 5.00 1.71
CA THR A 359 -9.97 5.96 1.35
C THR A 359 -10.61 7.02 0.45
N VAL A 360 -10.63 8.27 0.90
CA VAL A 360 -11.17 9.38 0.10
C VAL A 360 -10.04 10.03 -0.68
N LEU A 361 -10.14 10.02 -2.00
CA LEU A 361 -9.09 10.43 -2.93
C LEU A 361 -9.39 11.80 -3.53
N ARG A 362 -8.37 12.62 -3.71
CA ARG A 362 -8.40 13.80 -4.58
C ARG A 362 -7.71 13.46 -5.89
N VAL A 363 -8.45 13.49 -6.99
CA VAL A 363 -7.96 13.12 -8.31
C VAL A 363 -8.13 14.26 -9.30
N LYS A 364 -7.21 14.36 -10.26
CA LYS A 364 -7.31 15.31 -11.39
C LYS A 364 -8.27 14.83 -12.48
N ALA A 365 -8.48 13.52 -12.58
CA ALA A 365 -9.36 12.90 -13.55
C ALA A 365 -9.99 11.63 -12.98
N ARG A 366 -11.29 11.42 -13.20
CA ARG A 366 -12.01 10.18 -12.89
C ARG A 366 -11.58 9.09 -13.87
N SER A 367 -10.44 8.48 -13.58
CA SER A 367 -9.86 7.40 -14.38
C SER A 367 -8.99 6.51 -13.50
N ARG A 368 -8.77 5.27 -13.93
CA ARG A 368 -7.82 4.34 -13.32
C ARG A 368 -6.45 4.98 -13.07
N GLY A 369 -5.89 5.66 -14.08
CA GLY A 369 -4.60 6.36 -13.96
C GLY A 369 -4.63 7.49 -12.93
N GLY A 370 -5.70 8.28 -12.89
CA GLY A 370 -5.88 9.34 -11.91
C GLY A 370 -5.96 8.83 -10.48
N VAL A 371 -6.66 7.70 -10.26
CA VAL A 371 -6.75 7.04 -8.95
C VAL A 371 -5.40 6.50 -8.50
N LEU A 372 -4.71 5.73 -9.35
CA LEU A 372 -3.39 5.18 -9.04
C LEU A 372 -2.38 6.29 -8.77
N GLN A 373 -2.48 7.42 -9.47
CA GLN A 373 -1.62 8.58 -9.21
C GLN A 373 -1.92 9.22 -7.86
N ALA A 374 -3.20 9.40 -7.48
CA ALA A 374 -3.56 9.96 -6.18
C ALA A 374 -3.11 9.07 -5.01
N LEU A 375 -3.21 7.74 -5.15
CA LEU A 375 -2.66 6.79 -4.17
C LEU A 375 -1.14 6.85 -4.10
N ARG A 376 -0.45 7.00 -5.24
CA ARG A 376 1.01 7.14 -5.32
C ARG A 376 1.51 8.43 -4.67
N ASP A 377 0.76 9.52 -4.80
CA ASP A 377 1.15 10.85 -4.35
C ASP A 377 0.63 11.18 -2.94
N GLY A 378 -0.16 10.32 -2.32
CA GLY A 378 -0.71 10.56 -0.97
C GLY A 378 -1.83 11.60 -0.94
N GLY A 379 -2.48 11.85 -2.08
CA GLY A 379 -3.58 12.81 -2.25
C GLY A 379 -4.89 12.33 -1.65
N SER A 380 -4.88 11.82 -0.42
CA SER A 380 -6.03 11.13 0.18
C SER A 380 -6.10 11.23 1.70
N TYR A 381 -7.21 10.75 2.27
CA TYR A 381 -7.34 10.49 3.69
C TYR A 381 -8.15 9.20 3.94
N ALA A 382 -7.91 8.56 5.08
CA ALA A 382 -8.64 7.38 5.50
C ALA A 382 -9.78 7.78 6.46
N VAL A 383 -10.95 7.13 6.33
CA VAL A 383 -12.08 7.35 7.23
C VAL A 383 -12.83 6.06 7.51
N ARG A 384 -13.23 5.87 8.77
CA ARG A 384 -14.15 4.82 9.24
C ARG A 384 -15.41 5.47 9.80
N GLY A 385 -16.58 4.92 9.48
CA GLY A 385 -17.86 5.38 10.01
C GLY A 385 -19.07 5.15 9.09
N GLY A 386 -18.90 4.53 7.93
CA GLY A 386 -20.01 4.22 7.03
C GLY A 386 -20.83 5.45 6.64
N ASP A 387 -22.15 5.35 6.85
CA ASP A 387 -23.12 6.43 6.64
C ASP A 387 -22.92 7.62 7.61
N ASP A 388 -22.27 7.37 8.76
CA ASP A 388 -21.97 8.35 9.80
C ASP A 388 -20.55 8.93 9.67
N ARG A 389 -19.87 8.72 8.53
CA ARG A 389 -18.46 9.12 8.40
C ARG A 389 -18.24 10.64 8.43
N LEU A 390 -17.08 11.03 8.95
CA LEU A 390 -16.54 12.38 8.79
C LEU A 390 -16.14 12.65 7.33
N ARG A 391 -16.30 13.89 6.90
CA ARG A 391 -15.84 14.41 5.60
C ARG A 391 -14.87 15.55 5.83
N LEU A 392 -13.64 15.39 5.35
CA LEU A 392 -12.61 16.42 5.37
C LEU A 392 -12.76 17.31 4.14
N THR A 393 -13.56 18.37 4.25
CA THR A 393 -13.85 19.28 3.14
C THR A 393 -12.68 20.21 2.83
N ARG A 394 -11.83 20.47 3.82
CA ARG A 394 -10.60 21.22 3.65
C ARG A 394 -9.50 20.69 4.54
N PHE A 395 -8.34 20.42 3.95
CA PHE A 395 -7.08 20.31 4.66
C PHE A 395 -5.97 20.84 3.77
N GLN A 396 -5.47 22.02 4.12
CA GLN A 396 -4.46 22.70 3.33
C GLN A 396 -3.56 23.57 4.21
N ILE A 397 -2.34 23.79 3.74
CA ILE A 397 -1.42 24.77 4.31
C ILE A 397 -1.30 25.93 3.33
N GLN A 398 -1.41 27.15 3.84
CA GLN A 398 -1.21 28.37 3.07
C GLN A 398 0.04 29.09 3.54
N SER A 399 0.88 29.53 2.60
CA SER A 399 1.97 30.47 2.89
C SER A 399 1.44 31.91 2.96
N ALA A 400 2.22 32.81 3.57
CA ALA A 400 1.92 34.24 3.56
C ALA A 400 1.82 34.83 2.14
N GLY A 401 2.57 34.27 1.19
CA GLY A 401 2.54 34.63 -0.23
C GLY A 401 1.34 34.08 -1.02
N GLY A 402 0.44 33.31 -0.38
CA GLY A 402 -0.77 32.77 -1.00
C GLY A 402 -0.61 31.41 -1.67
N ALA A 403 0.58 30.80 -1.66
CA ALA A 403 0.77 29.43 -2.15
C ALA A 403 0.05 28.44 -1.24
N VAL A 404 -0.50 27.37 -1.81
CA VAL A 404 -1.30 26.37 -1.09
C VAL A 404 -0.76 24.97 -1.36
N ALA A 405 -0.71 24.14 -0.32
CA ALA A 405 -0.46 22.70 -0.45
C ALA A 405 -1.55 21.90 0.26
N LYS A 406 -1.86 20.71 -0.27
CA LYS A 406 -2.84 19.73 0.23
C LYS A 406 -2.12 18.41 0.59
N SER A 407 -2.82 17.41 1.13
CA SER A 407 -2.16 16.13 1.49
C SER A 407 -1.42 15.54 0.31
N GLY A 408 -0.22 15.01 0.58
CA GLY A 408 0.68 14.49 -0.43
C GLY A 408 1.64 15.53 -1.00
N GLN A 409 1.33 16.82 -0.88
CA GLN A 409 2.11 17.90 -1.47
C GLN A 409 3.11 18.51 -0.47
N VAL A 410 4.08 19.25 -1.02
CA VAL A 410 5.08 20.01 -0.27
C VAL A 410 4.84 21.50 -0.48
N LEU A 411 4.72 22.26 0.61
CA LEU A 411 4.72 23.72 0.58
C LEU A 411 6.12 24.27 0.87
N THR A 412 6.60 25.17 0.01
CA THR A 412 7.77 25.99 0.32
C THR A 412 7.31 27.37 0.80
N THR A 413 7.79 27.81 1.97
CA THR A 413 7.46 29.11 2.57
C THR A 413 8.72 29.77 3.13
N ASP A 414 8.74 31.10 3.24
CA ASP A 414 9.81 31.88 3.88
C ASP A 414 9.37 32.47 5.23
N GLN A 415 8.14 32.18 5.65
CA GLN A 415 7.48 32.72 6.84
C GLN A 415 6.53 31.68 7.46
N GLU A 416 5.50 32.14 8.15
CA GLU A 416 4.47 31.35 8.81
C GLU A 416 3.71 30.43 7.85
N ALA A 417 3.32 29.26 8.37
CA ALA A 417 2.44 28.31 7.73
C ALA A 417 1.06 28.39 8.39
N ARG A 418 0.03 28.70 7.60
CA ARG A 418 -1.36 28.70 8.07
C ARG A 418 -2.04 27.38 7.67
N VAL A 419 -2.24 26.50 8.64
CA VAL A 419 -2.95 25.25 8.48
C VAL A 419 -4.45 25.49 8.62
N LEU A 420 -5.24 25.06 7.63
CA LEU A 420 -6.69 25.16 7.60
C LEU A 420 -7.30 23.76 7.55
N VAL A 421 -8.26 23.49 8.44
CA VAL A 421 -8.98 22.21 8.50
C VAL A 421 -10.46 22.48 8.64
N ASP A 422 -11.26 21.95 7.70
CA ASP A 422 -12.72 22.01 7.74
C ASP A 422 -13.26 20.57 7.71
N LEU A 423 -14.15 20.27 8.66
CA LEU A 423 -14.74 18.95 8.87
C LEU A 423 -16.26 19.05 8.92
N ASP A 424 -16.91 18.04 8.35
CA ASP A 424 -18.36 17.86 8.37
C ASP A 424 -18.72 16.37 8.50
N LYS A 425 -20.00 16.04 8.59
CA LYS A 425 -20.49 14.65 8.43
C LYS A 425 -21.23 14.49 7.11
N VAL A 426 -21.06 13.35 6.44
CA VAL A 426 -21.83 13.08 5.19
C VAL A 426 -23.34 13.04 5.42
N ASN A 427 -23.80 12.58 6.58
CA ASN A 427 -25.21 12.55 6.95
C ASN A 427 -25.77 13.89 7.47
N GLY A 428 -24.93 14.94 7.57
CA GLY A 428 -25.32 16.26 8.09
C GLY A 428 -25.65 16.32 9.59
N VAL A 429 -25.50 15.21 10.32
CA VAL A 429 -25.75 15.17 11.77
C VAL A 429 -24.68 15.96 12.50
N ARG A 430 -25.11 16.79 13.44
CA ARG A 430 -24.21 17.51 14.35
C ARG A 430 -23.76 16.57 15.46
N GLU A 431 -22.46 16.31 15.52
CA GLU A 431 -21.86 15.43 16.53
C GLU A 431 -20.63 16.08 17.13
N ARG A 432 -20.38 15.80 18.42
CA ARG A 432 -19.14 16.23 19.06
C ARG A 432 -17.95 15.58 18.35
N VAL A 433 -16.96 16.39 18.01
CA VAL A 433 -15.74 15.97 17.34
C VAL A 433 -14.53 16.46 18.10
N GLU A 434 -13.55 15.58 18.29
CA GLU A 434 -12.19 15.92 18.72
C GLU A 434 -11.28 15.94 17.49
N VAL A 435 -10.53 17.02 17.31
CA VAL A 435 -9.53 17.18 16.26
C VAL A 435 -8.16 17.37 16.88
N ARG A 436 -7.19 16.57 16.43
CA ARG A 436 -5.78 16.65 16.80
C ARG A 436 -4.99 17.02 15.55
N LEU A 437 -4.35 18.19 15.57
CA LEU A 437 -3.36 18.60 14.58
C LEU A 437 -1.99 18.17 15.07
N ILE A 438 -1.31 17.35 14.26
CA ILE A 438 -0.03 16.77 14.57
C ILE A 438 1.00 17.40 13.64
N ARG A 439 2.09 17.90 14.21
CA ARG A 439 3.27 18.37 13.48
C ARG A 439 4.41 17.40 13.76
N GLY A 440 5.06 16.94 12.71
CA GLY A 440 6.29 16.17 12.81
C GLY A 440 7.43 16.81 12.06
N ASP A 441 8.65 16.49 12.47
CA ASP A 441 9.90 16.91 11.87
C ASP A 441 10.81 15.70 11.63
N ARG A 442 12.11 15.96 11.49
CA ARG A 442 13.13 14.92 11.28
C ARG A 442 13.35 14.03 12.48
N ASP A 443 12.88 14.38 13.67
CA ASP A 443 13.22 13.70 14.92
C ASP A 443 11.99 13.11 15.61
N GLN A 444 10.88 13.86 15.67
CA GLN A 444 9.67 13.44 16.41
C GLN A 444 8.39 14.09 15.84
N ALA A 445 7.24 13.61 16.32
CA ALA A 445 5.94 14.22 16.07
C ALA A 445 5.17 14.53 17.35
N GLN A 446 4.44 15.64 17.35
CA GLN A 446 3.67 16.08 18.52
C GLN A 446 2.34 16.73 18.13
N ILE A 447 1.38 16.69 19.05
CA ILE A 447 0.11 17.40 18.91
C ILE A 447 0.37 18.90 19.16
N VAL A 448 0.22 19.72 18.12
CA VAL A 448 0.40 21.19 18.19
C VAL A 448 -0.92 21.94 18.40
N ALA A 449 -2.05 21.31 18.10
CA ALA A 449 -3.35 21.82 18.46
C ALA A 449 -4.33 20.68 18.75
N ARG A 450 -5.16 20.87 19.79
CA ARG A 450 -6.32 20.04 20.08
C ARG A 450 -7.55 20.94 20.13
N LEU A 451 -8.58 20.56 19.38
CA LEU A 451 -9.85 21.28 19.35
C LEU A 451 -10.98 20.29 19.60
N GLU A 452 -11.88 20.65 20.50
CA GLU A 452 -13.15 19.97 20.67
C GLU A 452 -14.27 20.90 20.21
N GLY A 453 -15.18 20.38 19.41
CA GLY A 453 -16.29 21.14 18.86
C GLY A 453 -17.44 20.25 18.42
N VAL A 454 -18.29 20.77 17.53
CA VAL A 454 -19.43 20.05 16.97
C VAL A 454 -19.41 20.24 15.45
N THR A 455 -19.65 19.19 14.67
CA THR A 455 -19.73 19.27 13.20
C THR A 455 -20.91 20.17 12.74
N PRO A 456 -20.77 20.92 11.62
CA PRO A 456 -19.51 21.20 10.90
C PRO A 456 -18.57 22.07 11.74
N LEU A 457 -17.26 21.80 11.65
CA LEU A 457 -16.21 22.47 12.41
C LEU A 457 -15.15 23.04 11.46
N GLN A 458 -14.72 24.27 11.74
CA GLN A 458 -13.61 24.92 11.04
C GLN A 458 -12.52 25.27 12.04
N MET A 459 -11.27 25.04 11.66
CA MET A 459 -10.11 25.44 12.46
C MET A 459 -8.99 26.00 11.59
N ALA A 460 -8.30 26.98 12.17
CA ALA A 460 -7.07 27.52 11.63
C ALA A 460 -5.99 27.47 12.70
N HIS A 461 -4.80 27.04 12.32
CA HIS A 461 -3.61 27.05 13.17
C HIS A 461 -2.49 27.78 12.41
N ILE A 462 -1.83 28.72 13.09
CA ILE A 462 -0.69 29.45 12.54
C ILE A 462 0.54 28.93 13.24
N ASP A 463 1.53 28.56 12.44
CA ASP A 463 2.78 28.02 12.95
C ASP A 463 3.98 28.77 12.37
N ALA A 464 4.90 29.17 13.24
CA ALA A 464 6.12 29.86 12.86
C ALA A 464 7.24 28.83 12.64
N LEU A 465 7.61 28.64 11.37
CA LEU A 465 8.68 27.73 10.99
C LEU A 465 10.04 28.41 11.11
N GLN A 466 11.02 27.72 11.68
CA GLN A 466 12.40 28.20 11.73
C GLN A 466 13.05 28.12 10.34
N ASN A 467 14.07 28.95 10.11
CA ASN A 467 14.80 28.95 8.83
C ASN A 467 15.44 27.58 8.56
N GLY A 468 15.21 27.03 7.37
CA GLY A 468 15.74 25.72 6.98
C GLY A 468 14.98 24.54 7.58
N GLU A 469 13.90 24.77 8.32
CA GLU A 469 13.10 23.72 8.93
C GLU A 469 12.26 22.97 7.89
N THR A 470 12.29 21.65 7.97
CA THR A 470 11.44 20.75 7.16
C THR A 470 10.57 19.92 8.10
N GLY A 471 9.27 19.87 7.82
CA GLY A 471 8.33 19.13 8.65
C GLY A 471 7.09 18.71 7.86
N TYR A 472 6.11 18.20 8.57
CA TYR A 472 4.80 17.89 8.02
C TYR A 472 3.69 18.13 9.03
N TYR A 473 2.47 18.26 8.52
CA TYR A 473 1.26 18.29 9.32
C TYR A 473 0.31 17.18 8.91
N ARG A 474 -0.33 16.54 9.87
CA ARG A 474 -1.44 15.60 9.65
C ARG A 474 -2.55 15.83 10.67
N VAL A 475 -3.75 15.45 10.30
CA VAL A 475 -4.96 15.61 11.12
C VAL A 475 -5.50 14.24 11.49
N MET A 476 -5.84 14.09 12.76
CA MET A 476 -6.72 13.02 13.23
C MET A 476 -7.99 13.65 13.77
N ALA A 477 -9.14 13.09 13.41
CA ALA A 477 -10.43 13.51 13.94
C ALA A 477 -11.25 12.30 14.37
N ARG A 478 -12.00 12.45 15.47
CA ARG A 478 -12.82 11.38 16.02
C ARG A 478 -14.13 11.92 16.58
N THR A 479 -15.21 11.18 16.32
CA THR A 479 -16.52 11.32 16.96
C THR A 479 -16.89 10.03 17.70
N GLY A 480 -18.11 9.92 18.21
CA GLY A 480 -18.62 8.65 18.77
C GLY A 480 -18.84 7.58 17.70
N THR A 481 -19.02 7.97 16.45
CA THR A 481 -19.41 7.08 15.33
C THR A 481 -18.40 7.04 14.19
N SER A 482 -17.42 7.95 14.13
CA SER A 482 -16.46 8.02 13.04
C SER A 482 -15.04 8.37 13.49
N THR A 483 -14.05 7.84 12.78
CA THR A 483 -12.63 8.17 12.91
C THR A 483 -12.06 8.52 11.55
N LEU A 484 -11.23 9.56 11.48
CA LEU A 484 -10.56 10.02 10.26
C LEU A 484 -9.08 10.27 10.54
N THR A 485 -8.21 9.93 9.59
CA THR A 485 -6.80 10.31 9.60
C THR A 485 -6.35 10.74 8.19
N SER A 486 -5.67 11.88 8.08
CA SER A 486 -5.23 12.44 6.80
C SER A 486 -3.80 12.03 6.44
N ASN A 487 -3.50 11.87 5.16
CA ASN A 487 -2.10 11.91 4.72
C ASN A 487 -1.46 13.28 4.98
N PRO A 488 -0.13 13.33 5.21
CA PRO A 488 0.54 14.54 5.63
C PRO A 488 0.62 15.59 4.50
N ILE A 489 0.70 16.85 4.89
CA ILE A 489 1.15 17.96 4.05
C ILE A 489 2.55 18.32 4.51
N PHE A 490 3.52 18.25 3.63
CA PHE A 490 4.91 18.60 3.95
C PHE A 490 5.13 20.09 3.83
N VAL A 491 6.05 20.62 4.63
CA VAL A 491 6.47 22.01 4.58
C VAL A 491 7.98 22.12 4.64
N THR A 492 8.53 23.08 3.91
CA THR A 492 9.95 23.42 3.93
C THR A 492 10.09 24.93 4.01
N ASN A 493 10.81 25.40 5.02
CA ASN A 493 11.18 26.80 5.13
C ASN A 493 12.52 27.04 4.39
N THR A 494 12.49 27.79 3.29
CA THR A 494 13.71 28.16 2.54
C THR A 494 14.37 29.39 3.13
N THR A 495 15.67 29.28 3.43
CA THR A 495 16.53 30.44 3.72
C THR A 495 16.53 31.39 2.54
N ARG A 496 16.09 32.64 2.73
CA ARG A 496 16.49 33.71 1.79
C ARG A 496 18.01 33.79 1.81
N PRO A 497 18.70 33.76 0.65
CA PRO A 497 20.06 34.25 0.61
C PRO A 497 19.98 35.72 1.03
N THR A 498 20.59 36.05 2.18
CA THR A 498 20.82 37.43 2.58
C THR A 498 21.68 38.06 1.47
N GLY A 499 21.03 38.82 0.57
CA GLY A 499 21.73 39.66 -0.39
C GLY A 499 22.61 40.64 0.38
N GLN A 500 23.90 40.64 0.02
CA GLN A 500 24.90 41.61 0.45
C GLN A 500 24.54 43.03 0.02
#